data_AF-A0A3Q0RCN3-F1
#
_entry.id   AF-A0A3Q0RCN3-F1
#
_cell.length_a   1.000
_cell.length_b   1.000
_cell.length_c   1.000
_cell.angle_alpha   90.00
_cell.angle_beta   90.00
_cell.angle_gamma   90.00
#
_symmetry.space_group_name_H-M   'P 1'
#
loop_
_entity.id
_entity.type
_entity.pdbx_description
1 polymer ?
#
loop_
_entity_poly.entity_id
_entity_poly.type
_entity_poly.pdbx_seq_one_letter_code
_entity_poly.pdbx_strand_id
1 'polypeptide(L)'
;MISQRDRGELARFYTVTDPKKHRKGYTVYKVTARIISRKNPEDVQEITVWKRYSDFRKLHQNLWQLHRNVCGQSELFPPFAKAKVFGRFDDSVIEERRQCSEDLLQFSANIPALYNSQHIQDFFKVKDTFPPFIFPHLSSLLPPLFPSPDSLVSCPPSVPLLQTDV
;
A
#
# COMPACT_ATOMS: atom_id res chain seq x y z
N MET A 1 -10.07 12.46 9.64
CA MET A 1 -11.19 12.82 8.74
C MET A 1 -10.64 13.68 7.62
N ILE A 2 -10.44 13.13 6.43
CA ILE A 2 -9.95 13.93 5.28
C ILE A 2 -11.17 14.67 4.72
N SER A 3 -11.17 15.99 4.92
CA SER A 3 -12.27 16.90 4.60
C SER A 3 -12.62 16.85 3.11
N GLN A 4 -13.92 16.89 2.83
CA GLN A 4 -14.56 16.80 1.52
C GLN A 4 -14.13 17.89 0.50
N ARG A 5 -13.30 18.86 0.90
CA ARG A 5 -12.91 20.06 0.15
C ARG A 5 -11.65 19.92 -0.72
N ASP A 6 -10.86 18.86 -0.56
CA ASP A 6 -9.57 18.69 -1.26
C ASP A 6 -9.66 17.99 -2.64
N ARG A 7 -10.87 17.84 -3.18
CA ARG A 7 -11.15 16.93 -4.32
C ARG A 7 -10.53 17.37 -5.66
N GLY A 8 -10.03 18.60 -5.79
CA GLY A 8 -9.41 19.12 -7.02
C GLY A 8 -8.03 19.77 -6.83
N GLU A 9 -7.51 19.80 -5.61
CA GLU A 9 -6.27 20.52 -5.28
C GLU A 9 -5.06 19.61 -5.15
N LEU A 10 -5.25 18.30 -4.92
CA LEU A 10 -4.15 17.35 -4.81
C LEU A 10 -3.92 16.64 -6.15
N ALA A 11 -2.75 16.86 -6.75
CA ALA A 11 -2.26 16.08 -7.89
C ALA A 11 -1.63 14.79 -7.38
N ARG A 12 -1.98 13.66 -7.99
CA ARG A 12 -1.47 12.33 -7.61
C ARG A 12 -0.69 11.75 -8.78
N PHE A 13 0.54 11.35 -8.50
CA PHE A 13 1.42 10.70 -9.46
C PHE A 13 1.82 9.35 -8.91
N TYR A 14 1.73 8.32 -9.74
CA TYR A 14 2.18 7.00 -9.40
C TYR A 14 3.29 6.59 -10.35
N THR A 15 4.31 5.94 -9.80
CA THR A 15 5.46 5.45 -10.57
C THR A 15 5.76 4.03 -10.14
N VAL A 16 6.04 3.15 -11.10
CA VAL A 16 6.44 1.76 -10.84
C VAL A 16 7.84 1.53 -11.41
N THR A 17 8.81 1.28 -10.53
CA THR A 17 10.24 1.15 -10.87
C THR A 17 10.92 0.02 -10.10
N ASP A 18 12.24 -0.10 -10.27
CA ASP A 18 13.11 -1.01 -9.52
C ASP A 18 12.59 -2.46 -9.46
N PRO A 19 12.41 -3.14 -10.60
CA PRO A 19 12.05 -4.55 -10.59
C PRO A 19 13.17 -5.37 -9.92
N LYS A 20 12.87 -5.96 -8.76
CA LYS A 20 13.81 -6.79 -7.99
C LYS A 20 13.34 -8.24 -7.96
N LYS A 21 14.23 -9.15 -8.32
CA LYS A 21 14.01 -10.59 -8.18
C LYS A 21 14.21 -11.00 -6.71
N HIS A 22 13.14 -11.45 -6.08
CA HIS A 22 13.18 -12.00 -4.74
C HIS A 22 13.82 -13.39 -4.73
N ARG A 23 14.55 -13.73 -3.66
CA ARG A 23 15.17 -15.06 -3.46
C ARG A 23 14.19 -16.23 -3.49
N LYS A 24 12.89 -15.95 -3.34
CA LYS A 24 11.78 -16.91 -3.36
C LYS A 24 11.21 -17.14 -4.78
N GLY A 25 11.86 -16.62 -5.83
CA GLY A 25 11.48 -16.88 -7.22
C GLY A 25 10.31 -16.02 -7.74
N TYR A 26 10.12 -14.81 -7.22
CA TYR A 26 9.13 -13.84 -7.73
C TYR A 26 9.75 -12.45 -7.88
N THR A 27 9.16 -11.63 -8.76
CA THR A 27 9.59 -10.23 -8.94
C THR A 27 8.71 -9.30 -8.11
N VAL A 28 9.35 -8.39 -7.38
CA VAL A 28 8.72 -7.26 -6.70
C VAL A 28 9.07 -5.98 -7.42
N TYR A 29 8.15 -5.04 -7.43
CA TYR A 29 8.30 -3.72 -8.02
C TYR A 29 8.16 -2.68 -6.93
N LYS A 30 8.96 -1.63 -7.00
CA LYS A 30 8.81 -0.44 -6.18
C LYS A 30 7.68 0.39 -6.76
N VAL A 31 6.70 0.71 -5.95
CA VAL A 31 5.61 1.60 -6.30
C VAL A 31 5.73 2.85 -5.44
N THR A 32 5.82 3.99 -6.10
CA THR A 32 5.91 5.28 -5.43
C THR A 32 4.66 6.08 -5.75
N ALA A 33 3.92 6.46 -4.73
CA ALA A 33 2.79 7.38 -4.82
C ALA A 33 3.22 8.75 -4.31
N ARG A 34 3.14 9.76 -5.18
CA ARG A 34 3.46 11.15 -4.87
C ARG A 34 2.18 11.95 -4.93
N ILE A 35 1.74 12.47 -3.79
CA ILE A 35 0.59 13.35 -3.67
C ILE A 35 1.13 14.76 -3.43
N ILE A 36 0.82 15.68 -4.34
CA ILE A 36 1.33 17.06 -4.33
C ILE A 36 0.14 17.99 -4.22
N SER A 37 0.19 18.94 -3.30
CA SER A 37 -0.81 20.00 -3.24
C SER A 37 -0.57 21.08 -4.29
N ARG A 38 -1.57 21.40 -5.10
CA ARG A 38 -1.52 22.47 -6.09
C ARG A 38 -1.41 23.85 -5.44
N LYS A 39 -1.88 24.00 -4.19
CA LYS A 39 -1.76 25.24 -3.43
C LYS A 39 -0.33 25.47 -2.94
N ASN A 40 0.29 24.40 -2.43
CA ASN A 40 1.65 24.42 -1.90
C ASN A 40 2.44 23.28 -2.55
N PRO A 41 3.16 23.54 -3.66
CA PRO A 41 3.92 22.49 -4.35
C PRO A 41 5.07 21.93 -3.51
N GLU A 42 5.41 22.57 -2.39
CA GLU A 42 6.38 22.08 -1.39
C GLU A 42 5.80 20.98 -0.49
N ASP A 43 4.48 20.91 -0.33
CA ASP A 43 3.81 19.85 0.43
C ASP A 43 3.63 18.61 -0.46
N VAL A 44 4.70 17.82 -0.54
CA VAL A 44 4.77 16.57 -1.28
C VAL A 44 4.74 15.41 -0.29
N GLN A 45 3.66 14.62 -0.33
CA GLN A 45 3.57 13.36 0.39
C GLN A 45 4.00 12.22 -0.53
N GLU A 46 5.10 11.58 -0.20
CA GLU A 46 5.61 10.41 -0.93
C GLU A 46 5.42 9.13 -0.12
N ILE A 47 4.74 8.15 -0.71
CA ILE A 47 4.51 6.83 -0.13
C ILE A 47 5.15 5.81 -1.06
N THR A 48 6.14 5.08 -0.54
CA THR A 48 6.80 4.00 -1.28
C THR A 48 6.38 2.64 -0.73
N VAL A 49 5.87 1.77 -1.59
CA VAL A 49 5.52 0.38 -1.26
C VAL A 49 6.16 -0.60 -2.24
N TRP A 50 6.37 -1.83 -1.81
CA TRP A 50 6.87 -2.90 -2.69
C TRP A 50 5.76 -3.90 -2.93
N LYS A 51 5.50 -4.21 -4.20
CA LYS A 51 4.35 -5.06 -4.59
C LYS A 51 4.74 -6.07 -5.65
N ARG A 52 4.11 -7.25 -5.60
CA ARG A 52 4.29 -8.29 -6.63
C ARG A 52 3.27 -8.08 -7.73
N TYR A 53 3.56 -8.62 -8.92
CA TYR A 53 2.62 -8.60 -10.05
C TYR A 53 1.23 -9.16 -9.72
N SER A 54 1.15 -10.14 -8.82
CA SER A 54 -0.12 -10.69 -8.33
C SER A 54 -1.00 -9.65 -7.63
N ASP A 55 -0.38 -8.71 -6.92
CA ASP A 55 -1.09 -7.68 -6.16
C ASP A 55 -1.68 -6.65 -7.13
N PHE A 56 -0.93 -6.26 -8.17
CA PHE A 56 -1.44 -5.41 -9.25
C PHE A 56 -2.57 -6.09 -10.03
N ARG A 57 -2.48 -7.40 -10.31
CA ARG A 57 -3.59 -8.13 -10.96
C ARG A 57 -4.88 -8.08 -10.13
N LYS A 58 -4.78 -8.25 -8.82
CA LYS A 58 -5.94 -8.14 -7.92
C LYS A 58 -6.48 -6.70 -7.90
N LEU A 59 -5.59 -5.72 -7.83
CA LEU A 59 -5.97 -4.31 -7.90
C LEU A 59 -6.68 -3.99 -9.22
N HIS A 60 -6.14 -4.43 -10.36
CA HIS A 60 -6.74 -4.26 -11.69
C HIS A 60 -8.17 -4.78 -11.74
N GLN A 61 -8.39 -6.02 -11.27
CA GLN A 61 -9.72 -6.63 -11.24
C GLN A 61 -10.71 -5.85 -10.37
N ASN A 62 -10.29 -5.44 -9.17
CA ASN A 62 -11.13 -4.66 -8.26
C ASN A 62 -11.46 -3.27 -8.83
N LEU A 63 -10.46 -2.58 -9.39
CA LEU A 63 -10.64 -1.27 -10.02
C LEU A 63 -11.51 -1.35 -11.27
N TRP A 64 -11.38 -2.42 -12.07
CA TRP A 64 -12.23 -2.64 -13.24
C TRP A 64 -13.69 -2.83 -12.84
N GLN A 65 -13.95 -3.63 -11.80
CA GLN A 65 -15.30 -3.82 -11.26
C GLN A 65 -15.86 -2.50 -10.74
N LEU A 66 -15.09 -1.76 -9.95
CA LEU A 66 -15.50 -0.46 -9.42
C LEU A 66 -15.76 0.56 -10.54
N HIS A 67 -14.87 0.62 -11.53
CA HIS A 67 -15.00 1.49 -12.68
C HIS A 67 -16.29 1.22 -13.45
N ARG A 68 -16.58 -0.06 -13.72
CA ARG A 68 -17.83 -0.48 -14.39
C ARG A 68 -19.07 -0.06 -13.61
N ASN A 69 -19.01 -0.09 -12.29
CA ASN A 69 -20.11 0.29 -11.42
C ASN A 69 -20.31 1.81 -11.33
N VAL A 70 -19.25 2.62 -11.44
CA VAL A 70 -19.30 4.08 -11.21
C VAL A 70 -19.32 4.90 -12.50
N CYS A 71 -18.53 4.54 -13.52
CA CYS A 71 -18.37 5.31 -14.77
C CYS A 71 -19.11 4.71 -15.98
N GLY A 72 -19.73 3.53 -15.84
CA GLY A 72 -20.32 2.82 -16.99
C GLY A 72 -19.27 2.39 -18.03
N GLN A 73 -19.70 2.20 -19.29
CA GLN A 73 -18.85 1.71 -20.39
C GLN A 73 -18.02 2.79 -21.12
N SER A 74 -18.06 4.05 -20.69
CA SER A 74 -17.60 5.18 -21.50
C SER A 74 -16.07 5.38 -21.52
N GLU A 75 -15.33 4.90 -20.51
CA GLU A 75 -13.88 5.06 -20.44
C GLU A 75 -13.17 3.70 -20.59
N LEU A 76 -12.25 3.62 -21.55
CA LEU A 76 -11.54 2.37 -21.86
C LEU A 76 -10.51 2.09 -20.77
N PHE A 77 -10.77 1.04 -19.98
CA PHE A 77 -9.87 0.61 -18.91
C PHE A 77 -8.55 0.07 -19.49
N PRO A 78 -7.39 0.42 -18.89
CA PRO A 78 -6.09 0.05 -19.44
C PRO A 78 -5.93 -1.47 -19.56
N PRO A 79 -5.37 -1.95 -20.69
CA PRO A 79 -5.09 -3.36 -20.87
C PRO A 79 -4.04 -3.82 -19.85
N PHE A 80 -4.21 -5.03 -19.33
CA PHE A 80 -3.30 -5.60 -18.34
C PHE A 80 -2.72 -6.89 -18.86
N ALA A 81 -1.39 -6.98 -18.87
CA ALA A 81 -0.67 -8.10 -19.44
C ALA A 81 -1.14 -9.42 -18.82
N LYS A 82 -1.50 -10.39 -19.68
CA LYS A 82 -1.92 -11.72 -19.21
C LYS A 82 -0.71 -12.46 -18.63
N ALA A 83 -0.98 -13.40 -17.74
CA ALA A 83 0.09 -14.20 -17.14
C ALA A 83 0.79 -15.04 -18.21
N LYS A 84 2.00 -14.63 -18.62
CA LYS A 84 2.88 -15.43 -19.48
C LYS A 84 3.58 -16.51 -18.65
N VAL A 85 3.36 -17.78 -19.03
CA VAL A 85 3.92 -18.96 -18.34
C VAL A 85 5.36 -19.23 -18.77
N PHE A 86 5.69 -18.94 -20.03
CA PHE A 86 7.06 -18.95 -20.56
C PHE A 86 7.73 -17.59 -20.41
N GLY A 87 9.02 -17.55 -20.12
CA GLY A 87 9.77 -16.29 -20.05
C GLY A 87 9.40 -15.39 -18.85
N ARG A 88 8.88 -15.97 -17.75
CA ARG A 88 8.39 -15.21 -16.58
C ARG A 88 9.43 -14.33 -15.89
N PHE A 89 10.71 -14.53 -16.20
CA PHE A 89 11.86 -13.74 -15.72
C PHE A 89 12.57 -13.00 -16.85
N ASP A 90 12.06 -13.06 -18.08
CA ASP A 90 12.65 -12.32 -19.20
C ASP A 90 12.45 -10.83 -18.95
N ASP A 91 13.49 -10.03 -19.20
CA ASP A 91 13.45 -8.60 -18.94
C ASP A 91 12.32 -7.91 -19.71
N SER A 92 12.02 -8.36 -20.93
CA SER A 92 10.87 -7.89 -21.72
C SER A 92 9.54 -8.12 -21.00
N VAL A 93 9.35 -9.27 -20.34
CA VAL A 93 8.11 -9.59 -19.61
C VAL A 93 8.06 -8.80 -18.30
N ILE A 94 9.19 -8.58 -17.64
CA ILE A 94 9.28 -7.77 -16.42
C ILE A 94 8.93 -6.31 -16.75
N GLU A 95 9.45 -5.78 -17.86
CA GLU A 95 9.20 -4.42 -18.30
C GLU A 95 7.75 -4.21 -18.78
N GLU A 96 7.20 -5.15 -19.56
CA GLU A 96 5.78 -5.12 -19.96
C GLU A 96 4.86 -5.08 -18.73
N ARG A 97 5.16 -5.90 -17.72
CA ARG A 97 4.40 -5.91 -16.45
C ARG A 97 4.57 -4.62 -15.67
N ARG A 98 5.76 -4.00 -15.69
CA ARG A 98 6.02 -2.70 -15.06
C ARG A 98 5.18 -1.62 -15.73
N GLN A 99 5.20 -1.54 -17.06
CA GLN A 99 4.46 -0.56 -17.84
C GLN A 99 2.94 -0.68 -17.61
N CYS A 100 2.35 -1.87 -17.79
CA CYS A 100 0.91 -2.03 -17.56
C CYS A 100 0.50 -1.73 -16.11
N SER A 101 1.38 -1.98 -15.14
CA SER A 101 1.12 -1.68 -13.73
C SER A 101 1.14 -0.17 -13.45
N GLU A 102 2.08 0.54 -14.08
CA GLU A 102 2.17 2.00 -14.00
C GLU A 102 0.97 2.66 -14.69
N ASP A 103 0.64 2.25 -15.91
CA ASP A 103 -0.50 2.76 -16.67
C ASP A 103 -1.82 2.60 -15.90
N LEU A 104 -2.01 1.43 -15.27
CA LEU A 104 -3.17 1.18 -14.40
C LEU A 104 -3.25 2.15 -13.23
N LEU A 105 -2.13 2.39 -12.54
CA LEU A 105 -2.10 3.28 -11.40
C LEU A 105 -2.32 4.73 -11.85
N GLN A 106 -1.67 5.17 -12.91
CA GLN A 106 -1.87 6.50 -13.48
C GLN A 106 -3.33 6.74 -13.89
N PHE A 107 -3.95 5.75 -14.56
CA PHE A 107 -5.38 5.80 -14.89
C PHE A 107 -6.25 5.95 -13.64
N SER A 108 -5.95 5.19 -12.58
CA SER A 108 -6.68 5.30 -11.31
C SER A 108 -6.52 6.66 -10.62
N ALA A 109 -5.39 7.35 -10.85
CA ALA A 109 -5.13 8.70 -10.33
C ALA A 109 -6.03 9.76 -10.97
N ASN A 110 -6.39 9.56 -12.24
CA ASN A 110 -7.19 10.50 -13.01
C ASN A 110 -8.69 10.43 -12.66
N ILE A 111 -9.15 9.32 -12.07
CA ILE A 111 -10.56 9.09 -11.76
C ILE A 111 -10.80 9.19 -10.25
N PRO A 112 -11.56 10.20 -9.76
CA PRO A 112 -11.87 10.40 -8.35
C PRO A 112 -12.47 9.21 -7.62
N ALA A 113 -13.28 8.41 -8.30
CA ALA A 113 -13.87 7.22 -7.71
C ALA A 113 -12.85 6.10 -7.46
N LEU A 114 -11.82 5.99 -8.31
CA LEU A 114 -10.83 4.92 -8.23
C LEU A 114 -9.77 5.21 -7.16
N TYR A 115 -9.17 6.40 -7.14
CA TYR A 115 -8.14 6.70 -6.14
C TYR A 115 -8.70 6.82 -4.71
N ASN A 116 -9.97 7.24 -4.55
CA ASN A 116 -10.62 7.27 -3.23
C ASN A 116 -11.11 5.90 -2.77
N SER A 117 -11.04 4.88 -3.62
CA SER A 117 -11.50 3.54 -3.28
C SER A 117 -10.67 2.91 -2.16
N GLN A 118 -11.32 2.04 -1.37
CA GLN A 118 -10.61 1.24 -0.37
C GLN A 118 -9.56 0.33 -1.01
N HIS A 119 -9.73 -0.07 -2.28
CA HIS A 119 -8.77 -0.91 -3.00
C HIS A 119 -7.40 -0.24 -3.20
N ILE A 120 -7.39 1.05 -3.56
CA ILE A 120 -6.14 1.83 -3.66
C ILE A 120 -5.55 2.05 -2.27
N GLN A 121 -6.38 2.40 -1.29
CA GLN A 121 -5.91 2.59 0.09
C GLN A 121 -5.27 1.31 0.63
N ASP A 122 -5.89 0.14 0.46
CA ASP A 122 -5.36 -1.16 0.87
C ASP A 122 -4.13 -1.59 0.07
N PHE A 123 -4.04 -1.17 -1.20
CA PHE A 123 -2.85 -1.41 -2.00
C PHE A 123 -1.65 -0.64 -1.45
N PHE A 124 -1.81 0.64 -1.10
CA PHE A 124 -0.75 1.45 -0.51
C PHE A 124 -0.62 1.29 1.01
N LYS A 125 -1.57 0.62 1.67
CA LYS A 125 -1.47 0.25 3.07
C LYS A 125 -0.28 -0.68 3.24
N VAL A 126 0.68 -0.23 4.06
CA VAL A 126 1.83 -1.04 4.47
C VAL A 126 1.28 -2.19 5.29
N LYS A 127 1.07 -3.34 4.64
CA LYS A 127 1.05 -4.61 5.35
C LYS A 127 2.51 -4.92 5.59
N ASP A 128 2.97 -4.75 6.83
CA ASP A 128 4.33 -5.00 7.31
C ASP A 128 4.82 -6.41 6.92
N THR A 129 5.26 -6.58 5.68
CA THR A 129 5.74 -7.87 5.19
C THR A 129 6.76 -7.66 4.09
N PHE A 130 7.71 -6.75 4.31
CA PHE A 130 9.07 -7.04 3.86
C PHE A 130 9.98 -7.05 5.07
N PRO A 131 10.74 -8.14 5.26
CA PRO A 131 11.70 -8.18 6.35
C PRO A 131 12.75 -7.08 6.13
N PRO A 132 13.41 -6.59 7.19
CA PRO A 132 14.35 -5.45 7.17
C PRO A 132 15.49 -5.55 6.13
N PHE A 133 15.68 -6.72 5.51
CA PHE A 133 16.69 -7.01 4.50
C PHE A 133 16.54 -6.26 3.17
N ILE A 134 15.38 -5.66 2.84
CA ILE A 134 15.24 -4.91 1.57
C ILE A 134 15.66 -3.43 1.72
N PHE A 135 15.57 -2.87 2.93
CA PHE A 135 16.07 -1.54 3.26
C PHE A 135 16.76 -1.53 4.63
N PRO A 136 18.02 -1.97 4.71
CA PRO A 136 18.77 -1.87 5.97
C PRO A 136 18.91 -0.41 6.48
N HIS A 137 18.69 0.60 5.63
CA HIS A 137 18.84 2.02 5.97
C HIS A 137 17.54 2.75 6.38
N LEU A 138 16.35 2.26 6.03
CA LEU A 138 15.10 2.92 6.47
C LEU A 138 14.57 2.39 7.80
N SER A 139 15.03 1.21 8.26
CA SER A 139 14.67 0.67 9.57
C SER A 139 15.19 1.51 10.74
N SER A 140 16.19 2.37 10.53
CA SER A 140 16.78 3.25 11.55
C SER A 140 16.07 4.60 11.71
N LEU A 141 15.09 4.93 10.86
CA LEU A 141 14.37 6.21 10.89
C LEU A 141 12.98 6.12 11.52
N LEU A 142 12.51 4.92 11.88
CA LEU A 142 11.23 4.77 12.56
C LEU A 142 11.46 4.77 14.09
N PRO A 143 11.02 5.79 14.84
CA PRO A 143 11.07 5.75 16.29
C PRO A 143 10.18 4.59 16.78
N PRO A 144 10.65 3.76 17.74
CA PRO A 144 9.83 2.69 18.28
C PRO A 144 8.69 3.29 19.11
N LEU A 145 7.49 3.34 18.53
CA LEU A 145 6.28 3.63 19.29
C LEU A 145 5.83 2.35 20.03
N PHE A 146 6.61 1.95 21.05
CA PHE A 146 6.11 1.05 22.08
C PHE A 146 5.65 1.90 23.26
N PRO A 147 4.36 1.86 23.65
CA PRO A 147 3.93 2.47 24.89
C PRO A 147 4.49 1.66 26.08
N SER A 148 5.17 2.34 27.00
CA SER A 148 5.63 1.77 28.28
C SER A 148 4.46 1.15 29.04
N PRO A 149 4.56 -0.10 29.52
CA PRO A 149 3.62 -0.66 30.48
C PRO A 149 4.05 -0.26 31.90
N ASP A 150 3.84 1.00 32.28
CA ASP A 150 3.91 1.42 33.68
C ASP A 150 2.50 1.76 34.17
N SER A 151 1.81 0.74 34.67
CA SER A 151 0.77 0.86 35.70
C SER A 151 0.37 -0.54 36.17
N LEU A 152 1.31 -1.22 36.85
CA LEU A 152 0.92 -2.25 37.81
C LEU A 152 0.19 -1.56 38.95
N VAL A 153 -1.14 -1.57 38.82
CA VAL A 153 -2.09 -1.21 39.87
C VAL A 153 -1.77 -2.03 41.12
N SER A 154 -1.36 -1.30 42.15
CA SER A 154 -1.27 -1.74 43.53
C SER A 154 -2.68 -1.96 44.08
N CYS A 155 -3.04 -3.20 44.42
CA CYS A 155 -4.15 -3.49 45.33
C CYS A 155 -3.75 -4.69 46.22
N PRO A 156 -3.73 -4.53 47.56
CA PRO A 156 -3.53 -5.65 48.48
C PRO A 156 -4.85 -6.41 48.68
N PRO A 157 -4.84 -7.75 48.79
CA PRO A 157 -5.99 -8.48 49.32
C PRO A 157 -5.99 -8.47 50.85
N SER A 158 -7.07 -7.94 51.42
CA SER A 158 -7.43 -8.10 52.84
C SER A 158 -7.78 -9.55 53.17
N VAL A 159 -7.44 -9.90 54.41
CA VAL A 159 -7.61 -11.14 55.21
C VAL A 159 -8.95 -11.88 55.04
N PRO A 160 -9.04 -13.16 55.46
CA PRO A 160 -9.72 -13.39 56.74
C PRO A 160 -9.07 -14.42 57.69
N LEU A 161 -9.32 -14.17 58.98
CA LEU A 161 -9.13 -15.01 60.17
C LEU A 161 -9.93 -16.32 60.11
N LEU A 162 -9.34 -17.40 60.64
CA LEU A 162 -9.94 -18.50 61.44
C LEU A 162 -8.81 -19.50 61.74
N GLN A 163 -8.16 -19.46 62.90
CA GLN A 163 -8.54 -20.08 64.18
C GLN A 163 -8.11 -21.56 64.29
N THR A 164 -7.16 -21.82 65.17
CA THR A 164 -7.01 -23.11 65.85
C THR A 164 -6.71 -22.83 67.32
N ASP A 165 -7.74 -23.10 68.13
CA ASP A 165 -7.71 -23.33 69.56
C ASP A 165 -6.80 -24.53 69.93
N VAL A 166 -6.22 -24.43 71.13
CA VAL A 166 -5.70 -25.46 72.08
C VAL A 166 -5.24 -26.81 71.54
#